data_AF-A0A528IMQ8-F1
#
_entry.id   AF-A0A528IMQ8-F1
#
_cell.length_a   1.000
_cell.length_b   1.000
_cell.length_c   1.000
_cell.angle_alpha   90.00
_cell.angle_beta   90.00
_cell.angle_gamma   90.00
#
_symmetry.space_group_name_H-M   'P 1'
#
loop_
_entity.id
_entity.type
_entity.pdbx_description
1 polymer ?
#
loop_
_entity_poly.entity_id
_entity_poly.type
_entity_poly.pdbx_seq_one_letter_code
_entity_poly.pdbx_strand_id
1 'polypeptide(L)'
;MTSGPEFPDDFRAELGNLFLWRRDVRRFKPTPLPEGALERLLDLASIAPSVGLSQPWRFVMVESAECRAAVRTCFERCNAEALASFDGQRAALYA
;
A
#
# COMPACT_ATOMS: atom_id res chain seq x y z
N MET A 1 -15.12 -32.59 7.01
CA MET A 1 -14.11 -31.54 6.73
C MET A 1 -14.01 -31.44 5.23
N THR A 2 -14.50 -30.36 4.63
CA THR A 2 -14.31 -30.11 3.20
C THR A 2 -12.82 -29.86 2.99
N SER A 3 -12.19 -30.60 2.08
CA SER A 3 -10.84 -30.28 1.63
C SER A 3 -10.84 -28.84 1.11
N GLY A 4 -9.86 -28.04 1.55
CA GLY A 4 -9.69 -26.68 1.04
C GLY A 4 -9.35 -26.68 -0.45
N PRO A 5 -9.27 -25.50 -1.08
CA PRO A 5 -8.88 -25.39 -2.48
C PRO A 5 -7.49 -25.99 -2.70
N GLU A 6 -7.34 -26.78 -3.76
CA GLU A 6 -6.04 -27.22 -4.24
C GLU A 6 -5.51 -26.21 -5.27
N PHE A 7 -4.33 -25.67 -5.01
CA PHE A 7 -3.65 -24.77 -5.94
C PHE A 7 -2.61 -25.56 -6.75
N PRO A 8 -2.67 -25.51 -8.09
CA PRO A 8 -1.65 -26.12 -8.95
C PRO A 8 -0.24 -25.53 -8.74
N ASP A 9 0.80 -26.28 -9.09
CA ASP A 9 2.20 -25.89 -8.85
C ASP A 9 2.63 -24.63 -9.63
N ASP A 10 2.12 -24.48 -10.86
CA ASP A 10 2.33 -23.29 -11.68
C ASP A 10 1.76 -22.03 -11.02
N PHE A 11 0.52 -22.10 -10.52
CA PHE A 11 -0.10 -21.00 -9.78
C PHE A 11 0.71 -20.61 -8.54
N ARG A 12 1.21 -21.58 -7.77
CA ARG A 12 2.05 -21.31 -6.59
C ARG A 12 3.35 -20.61 -6.97
N ALA A 13 3.97 -21.03 -8.07
CA ALA A 13 5.19 -20.39 -8.60
C ALA A 13 4.92 -18.96 -9.08
N GLU A 14 3.83 -18.73 -9.81
CA GLU A 14 3.41 -17.41 -10.27
C GLU A 14 3.08 -16.46 -9.12
N LEU A 15 2.39 -16.96 -8.08
CA LEU A 15 2.11 -16.20 -6.88
C LEU A 15 3.41 -15.79 -6.16
N GLY A 16 4.39 -16.69 -6.08
CA GLY A 16 5.72 -16.37 -5.57
C GLY A 16 6.41 -15.26 -6.37
N ASN A 17 6.36 -15.35 -7.70
CA ASN A 17 6.89 -14.31 -8.59
C ASN A 17 6.19 -12.97 -8.39
N LEU A 18 4.86 -12.97 -8.22
CA LEU A 18 4.08 -11.76 -7.95
C LEU A 18 4.53 -11.08 -6.65
N PHE A 19 4.78 -11.85 -5.58
CA PHE A 19 5.28 -11.31 -4.32
C PHE A 19 6.68 -10.70 -4.45
N LEU A 20 7.57 -11.34 -5.19
CA LEU A 20 8.92 -10.83 -5.46
C LEU A 20 8.92 -9.57 -6.32
N TRP A 21 7.99 -9.48 -7.28
CA TRP A 21 7.92 -8.38 -8.22
C TRP A 21 7.26 -7.13 -7.64
N ARG A 22 6.36 -7.27 -6.65
CA ARG A 22 5.72 -6.14 -5.97
C ARG A 22 6.77 -5.23 -5.34
N ARG A 23 6.61 -3.91 -5.55
CA ARG A 23 7.47 -2.86 -4.98
C ARG A 23 6.67 -1.86 -4.17
N ASP A 24 7.33 -1.26 -3.20
CA ASP A 24 6.93 0.02 -2.62
C ASP A 24 7.28 1.12 -3.63
N VAL A 25 6.27 1.56 -4.40
CA VAL A 25 6.43 2.52 -5.49
C VAL A 25 6.38 3.94 -4.93
N ARG A 26 7.42 4.74 -5.23
CA ARG A 26 7.54 6.13 -4.73
C ARG A 26 7.30 7.20 -5.80
N ARG A 27 7.11 6.81 -7.06
CA ARG A 27 6.83 7.71 -8.19
C ARG A 27 5.72 7.13 -9.04
N PHE A 28 4.63 7.87 -9.17
CA PHE A 28 3.43 7.44 -9.88
C PHE A 28 3.24 8.26 -11.16
N LYS A 29 2.65 7.63 -12.18
CA LYS A 29 2.19 8.36 -13.36
C LYS A 29 1.00 9.24 -12.97
N PRO A 30 0.79 10.40 -13.62
CA PRO A 30 -0.38 11.23 -13.38
C PRO A 30 -1.67 10.65 -14.00
N THR A 31 -1.56 9.54 -14.73
CA THR A 31 -2.69 8.85 -15.34
C THR A 31 -3.69 8.39 -14.28
N PRO A 32 -4.98 8.74 -14.41
CA PRO A 32 -6.02 8.23 -13.53
C PRO A 32 -6.10 6.71 -13.54
N LEU A 33 -6.65 6.14 -12.47
CA LEU A 33 -6.98 4.72 -12.44
C LEU A 33 -8.07 4.41 -13.49
N PRO A 34 -8.07 3.21 -14.09
CA PRO A 34 -9.20 2.76 -14.90
C PRO A 34 -10.50 2.77 -14.09
N GLU A 35 -11.62 2.95 -14.78
CA GLU A 35 -12.95 2.89 -14.17
C GLU A 35 -13.16 1.57 -13.40
N GLY A 36 -13.73 1.65 -12.20
CA GLY A 36 -14.00 0.48 -11.35
C GLY A 36 -12.75 -0.15 -10.70
N ALA A 37 -11.54 0.35 -10.98
CA ALA A 37 -10.33 -0.25 -10.45
C ALA A 37 -10.19 -0.06 -8.94
N LEU A 38 -10.56 1.10 -8.41
CA LEU A 38 -10.46 1.38 -6.97
C LEU A 38 -11.41 0.48 -6.18
N GLU A 39 -12.66 0.38 -6.62
CA GLU A 39 -13.72 -0.44 -6.02
C GLU A 39 -13.27 -1.90 -5.94
N ARG A 40 -12.79 -2.46 -7.05
CA ARG A 40 -12.24 -3.83 -7.09
C ARG A 40 -11.09 -4.04 -6.11
N LEU A 41 -10.21 -3.05 -5.95
CA LEU A 41 -9.09 -3.14 -5.00
C LEU A 41 -9.57 -3.10 -3.54
N LEU A 42 -10.58 -2.27 -3.23
CA LEU A 42 -11.16 -2.17 -1.89
C LEU A 42 -11.95 -3.44 -1.53
N ASP A 43 -12.66 -4.04 -2.49
CA ASP A 43 -13.34 -5.33 -2.31
C ASP A 43 -12.33 -6.42 -1.98
N LEU A 44 -11.23 -6.51 -2.74
CA LEU A 44 -10.15 -7.47 -2.48
C LEU A 44 -9.50 -7.24 -1.11
N ALA A 45 -9.24 -5.99 -0.73
CA ALA A 45 -8.67 -5.66 0.57
C ALA A 45 -9.59 -6.08 1.73
N SER A 46 -10.91 -5.99 1.53
CA SER A 46 -11.93 -6.32 2.53
C SER A 46 -12.10 -7.83 2.78
N ILE A 47 -11.49 -8.68 1.94
CA ILE A 47 -11.46 -10.14 2.14
C ILE A 47 -10.43 -10.54 3.22
N ALA A 48 -9.54 -9.62 3.62
CA ALA A 48 -8.53 -9.90 4.64
C ALA A 48 -9.16 -10.42 5.95
N PRO A 49 -8.55 -11.41 6.62
CA PRO A 49 -9.06 -11.90 7.89
C PRO A 49 -9.00 -10.81 8.97
N SER A 50 -9.99 -10.78 9.85
CA SER A 50 -10.02 -9.88 11.03
C SER A 50 -10.48 -10.62 12.27
N VAL A 51 -10.05 -10.14 13.44
CA VAL A 51 -10.46 -10.69 14.74
C VAL A 51 -11.98 -10.62 14.85
N GLY A 52 -12.61 -11.76 15.09
CA GLY A 52 -14.07 -11.88 15.23
C GLY A 52 -14.86 -11.41 14.00
N LEU A 53 -14.26 -11.41 12.80
CA LEU A 53 -14.86 -10.84 11.58
C LEU A 53 -15.28 -9.36 11.74
N SER A 54 -14.57 -8.61 12.58
CA SER A 54 -14.91 -7.21 12.91
C SER A 54 -14.76 -6.23 11.75
N GLN A 55 -13.97 -6.57 10.73
CA GLN A 55 -13.72 -5.73 9.54
C GLN A 55 -13.46 -4.25 9.91
N PRO A 56 -12.47 -3.95 10.77
CA PRO A 56 -12.36 -2.63 11.40
C PRO A 56 -11.80 -1.56 10.46
N TRP A 57 -11.38 -1.92 9.25
CA TRP A 57 -10.79 -0.99 8.29
C TRP A 57 -11.75 0.13 7.91
N ARG A 58 -11.16 1.30 7.65
CA ARG A 58 -11.82 2.45 7.05
C ARG A 58 -10.96 2.91 5.89
N PHE A 59 -11.57 3.08 4.74
CA PHE A 59 -10.92 3.63 3.57
C PHE A 59 -11.39 5.07 3.40
N VAL A 60 -10.44 6.00 3.38
CA VAL A 60 -10.72 7.43 3.22
C VAL A 60 -10.15 7.86 1.89
N MET A 61 -11.03 8.22 0.95
CA MET A 61 -10.62 8.75 -0.34
C MET A 61 -10.26 10.22 -0.21
N VAL A 62 -9.04 10.58 -0.60
CA VAL A 62 -8.55 11.97 -0.55
C VAL A 62 -8.52 12.55 -1.96
N GLU A 63 -9.60 13.22 -2.35
CA GLU A 63 -9.74 13.79 -3.69
C GLU A 63 -9.32 15.25 -3.78
N SER A 64 -9.58 16.04 -2.72
CA SER A 64 -9.32 17.47 -2.75
C SER A 64 -7.81 17.77 -2.84
N ALA A 65 -7.46 18.73 -3.69
CA ALA A 65 -6.08 19.18 -3.84
C ALA A 65 -5.52 19.73 -2.51
N GLU A 66 -6.36 20.44 -1.75
CA GLU A 66 -6.01 20.99 -0.44
C GLU A 66 -5.67 19.89 0.58
N CYS A 67 -6.50 18.84 0.72
CA CYS A 67 -6.18 17.75 1.63
C CYS A 67 -4.93 16.99 1.20
N ARG A 68 -4.74 16.78 -0.11
CA ARG A 68 -3.50 16.16 -0.62
C ARG A 68 -2.27 17.00 -0.31
N ALA A 69 -2.36 18.32 -0.42
CA ALA A 69 -1.29 19.24 -0.05
C ALA A 69 -1.00 19.18 1.46
N ALA A 70 -2.03 19.20 2.31
CA ALA A 70 -1.88 19.09 3.76
C ALA A 70 -1.18 17.78 4.19
N VAL A 71 -1.54 16.64 3.60
CA VAL A 71 -0.87 15.35 3.85
C VAL A 71 0.61 15.41 3.45
N ARG A 72 0.92 16.01 2.29
CA ARG A 72 2.31 16.18 1.83
C ARG A 72 3.11 17.06 2.78
N THR A 73 2.58 18.21 3.19
CA THR A 73 3.24 19.11 4.15
C THR A 73 3.51 18.40 5.49
N CYS A 74 2.53 17.61 5.97
CA CYS A 74 2.71 16.82 7.19
C CYS A 74 3.87 15.82 7.04
N PHE A 75 3.92 15.09 5.91
CA PHE A 75 5.01 14.18 5.62
C PHE A 75 6.37 14.89 5.55
N GLU A 76 6.48 16.00 4.83
CA GLU A 76 7.73 16.75 4.67
C GLU A 76 8.29 17.22 6.02
N ARG A 77 7.42 17.71 6.91
CA ARG A 77 7.80 18.11 8.27
C ARG A 77 8.32 16.91 9.08
N CYS A 78 7.55 15.83 9.18
CA CYS A 78 7.95 14.64 9.93
C CYS A 78 9.24 14.00 9.37
N ASN A 79 9.40 14.00 8.04
CA ASN A 79 10.58 13.47 7.38
C ASN A 79 11.83 14.32 7.67
N ALA A 80 11.69 15.65 7.70
CA ALA A 80 12.78 16.54 8.10
C ALA A 80 13.19 16.35 9.57
N GLU A 81 12.22 16.22 10.47
CA GLU A 81 12.46 15.91 11.89
C GLU A 81 13.18 14.57 12.07
N ALA A 82 12.77 13.54 11.33
CA ALA A 82 13.42 12.23 11.35
C ALA A 82 14.83 12.28 10.77
N LEU A 83 15.03 12.97 9.64
CA LEU A 83 16.34 13.12 9.01
C LEU A 83 17.34 13.83 9.93
N ALA A 84 16.88 14.86 10.66
CA ALA A 84 17.70 15.57 11.65
C ALA A 84 18.14 14.69 12.83
N SER A 85 17.50 13.55 13.04
CA SER A 85 17.87 12.56 14.07
C SER A 85 18.93 11.56 13.59
N PHE A 86 19.35 11.61 12.32
CA PHE A 86 20.39 10.75 11.76
C PHE A 86 21.67 11.52 11.46
N ASP A 87 22.82 10.87 11.69
CA ASP A 87 24.14 11.42 11.38
C ASP A 87 24.85 10.64 10.25
N GLY A 88 25.76 11.33 9.55
CA GLY A 88 26.72 10.74 8.61
C GLY A 88 26.07 9.90 7.50
N GLN A 89 26.57 8.68 7.30
CA GLN A 89 26.09 7.79 6.23
C GLN A 89 24.62 7.38 6.37
N ARG A 90 24.06 7.38 7.59
CA ARG A 90 22.66 7.01 7.80
C ARG A 90 21.72 8.11 7.35
N ALA A 91 22.09 9.38 7.55
CA ALA A 91 21.35 10.51 7.02
C ALA A 91 21.35 10.49 5.47
N ALA A 92 22.50 10.22 4.86
CA ALA A 92 22.63 10.16 3.40
C ALA A 92 21.81 9.03 2.74
N LEU A 93 21.63 7.89 3.42
CA LEU A 93 20.78 6.79 2.95
C LEU A 93 19.29 7.02 3.20
N TYR A 94 18.94 7.89 4.14
CA TYR A 94 17.56 8.23 4.47
C TYR A 94 16.97 9.31 3.56
N ALA A 95 17.81 10.28 3.14
CA ALA A 95 17.44 11.42 2.30
C ALA A 95 17.03 11.04 0.86
#